data_AF-A0A0H5SCU8-F1
#
_entry.id   AF-A0A0H5SCU8-F1
#
_cell.length_a   1.000
_cell.length_b   1.000
_cell.length_c   1.000
_cell.angle_alpha   90.00
_cell.angle_beta   90.00
_cell.angle_gamma   90.00
#
_symmetry.space_group_name_H-M   'P 1'
#
loop_
_entity.id
_entity.type
_entity.pdbx_description
1 polymer ?
#
loop_
_entity_poly.entity_id
_entity_poly.type
_entity_poly.pdbx_seq_one_letter_code
_entity_poly.pdbx_strand_id
1 'polypeptide(L)'
;MDEFAENIELIRDSIISIESSSWYTITDDERAVLIGLLELGYINETMLPWNSGRPLLIKVYWMTGAHNVAQLLGFEILHET
;
A
#
# COMPACT_ATOMS: atom_id res chain seq x y z
N MET A 1 -9.70 32.52 12.37
CA MET A 1 -8.81 31.55 13.03
C MET A 1 -9.21 30.21 12.45
N ASP A 2 -8.41 29.68 11.53
CA ASP A 2 -8.71 28.41 10.86
C ASP A 2 -8.56 27.28 11.87
N GLU A 3 -9.67 26.86 12.47
CA GLU A 3 -9.75 25.74 13.43
C GLU A 3 -9.40 24.38 12.79
N PHE A 4 -9.19 24.34 11.47
CA PHE A 4 -8.95 23.09 10.74
C PHE A 4 -7.46 22.70 10.63
N ALA A 5 -6.52 23.52 11.09
CA ALA A 5 -5.09 23.24 10.94
C ALA A 5 -4.51 22.30 12.03
N GLU A 6 -5.18 22.13 13.18
CA GLU A 6 -4.53 21.56 14.38
C GLU A 6 -4.53 20.03 14.48
N ASN A 7 -5.26 19.29 13.64
CA ASN A 7 -5.55 17.89 13.94
C ASN A 7 -4.79 16.84 13.12
N ILE A 8 -3.79 17.21 12.31
CA ILE A 8 -2.92 16.23 11.61
C ILE A 8 -1.61 16.12 12.39
N GLU A 9 -1.52 15.15 13.29
CA GLU A 9 -0.45 15.10 14.29
C GLU A 9 0.79 14.30 13.84
N LEU A 10 0.64 13.33 12.93
CA LEU A 10 1.77 12.51 12.50
C LEU A 10 1.53 11.87 11.13
N ILE A 11 2.53 11.96 10.26
CA ILE A 11 2.63 11.14 9.06
C ILE A 11 3.58 9.98 9.39
N ARG A 12 3.11 8.74 9.25
CA ARG A 12 3.96 7.54 9.29
C ARG A 12 3.99 6.93 7.90
N ASP A 13 5.14 6.42 7.49
CA ASP A 13 5.22 5.56 6.31
C ASP A 13 5.68 4.15 6.69
N SER A 14 5.25 3.18 5.88
CA SER A 14 5.61 1.77 6.02
C SER A 14 5.70 1.16 4.62
N ILE A 15 6.58 0.18 4.44
CA ILE A 15 6.68 -0.58 3.18
C ILE A 15 6.04 -1.94 3.40
N ILE A 16 5.08 -2.27 2.54
CA ILE A 16 4.55 -3.62 2.38
C ILE A 16 5.32 -4.26 1.23
N SER A 17 5.99 -5.39 1.48
CA SER A 17 6.60 -6.22 0.43
C SER A 17 5.73 -7.45 0.24
N ILE A 18 5.21 -7.64 -0.97
CA ILE A 18 4.49 -8.86 -1.35
C ILE A 18 5.43 -9.71 -2.20
N GLU A 19 5.92 -10.79 -1.61
CA GLU A 19 6.84 -11.74 -2.22
C GLU A 19 6.17 -13.09 -2.31
N SER A 20 5.95 -13.58 -3.53
CA SER A 20 5.31 -14.87 -3.70
C SER A 20 5.56 -15.48 -5.06
N SER A 21 5.66 -16.81 -5.08
CA SER A 21 5.73 -17.60 -6.31
C SER A 21 4.37 -17.95 -6.89
N SER A 22 3.26 -17.65 -6.19
CA SER A 22 1.91 -17.91 -6.70
C SER A 22 0.81 -17.11 -5.99
N TRP A 23 -0.36 -17.01 -6.62
CA TRP A 23 -1.59 -16.48 -6.01
C TRP A 23 -2.06 -17.23 -4.76
N TYR A 24 -1.74 -18.53 -4.66
CA TYR A 24 -2.23 -19.39 -3.59
C TYR A 24 -1.34 -19.36 -2.34
N THR A 25 -0.14 -18.76 -2.44
CA THR A 25 0.84 -18.72 -1.36
C THR A 25 0.87 -17.39 -0.61
N ILE A 26 0.17 -16.36 -1.08
CA ILE A 26 -0.01 -15.09 -0.35
C ILE A 26 -1.12 -15.18 0.69
N THR A 27 -1.04 -14.31 1.69
CA THR A 27 -2.08 -14.11 2.70
C THR A 27 -3.36 -13.52 2.09
N ASP A 28 -4.48 -13.64 2.80
CA ASP A 28 -5.76 -13.07 2.36
C ASP A 28 -5.70 -11.54 2.27
N ASP A 29 -4.96 -10.88 3.17
CA ASP A 29 -4.76 -9.43 3.16
C ASP A 29 -3.94 -8.97 1.94
N GLU A 30 -2.83 -9.64 1.64
CA GLU A 30 -2.04 -9.36 0.44
C GLU A 30 -2.86 -9.58 -0.83
N ARG A 31 -3.69 -10.64 -0.85
CA ARG A 31 -4.59 -10.91 -1.97
C ARG A 31 -5.59 -9.77 -2.16
N ALA A 32 -6.21 -9.29 -1.08
CA ALA A 32 -7.14 -8.17 -1.14
C ALA A 32 -6.46 -6.89 -1.66
N VAL A 33 -5.23 -6.61 -1.22
CA VAL A 33 -4.43 -5.49 -1.73
C VAL A 33 -4.16 -5.64 -3.22
N LEU A 34 -3.69 -6.81 -3.68
CA LEU A 34 -3.40 -7.04 -5.10
C LEU A 34 -4.65 -6.94 -5.98
N ILE A 35 -5.79 -7.48 -5.54
CA ILE A 35 -7.07 -7.32 -6.26
C ILE A 35 -7.41 -5.85 -6.39
N GLY A 36 -7.39 -5.09 -5.28
CA GLY A 36 -7.72 -3.67 -5.30
C GLY A 36 -6.79 -2.88 -6.24
N LEU A 37 -5.48 -3.15 -6.21
CA LEU A 37 -4.52 -2.47 -7.09
C LEU A 37 -4.70 -2.83 -8.58
N LEU A 38 -5.05 -4.09 -8.88
CA LEU A 38 -5.36 -4.54 -10.25
C LEU A 38 -6.65 -3.91 -10.76
N GLU A 39 -7.72 -3.96 -9.97
CA GLU A 39 -9.04 -3.42 -10.34
C GLU A 39 -9.01 -1.91 -10.55
N LEU A 40 -8.22 -1.19 -9.74
CA LEU A 40 -8.04 0.26 -9.88
C LEU A 40 -6.97 0.63 -10.93
N GLY A 41 -6.27 -0.34 -11.51
CA GLY A 41 -5.29 -0.14 -12.58
C GLY A 41 -3.96 0.48 -12.13
N TYR A 42 -3.63 0.42 -10.84
CA TYR A 42 -2.33 0.86 -10.32
C TYR A 42 -1.21 -0.12 -10.64
N ILE A 43 -1.56 -1.41 -10.76
CA ILE A 43 -0.67 -2.45 -11.25
C ILE A 43 -1.38 -3.24 -12.34
N ASN A 44 -0.63 -4.07 -13.07
CA ASN A 44 -1.17 -5.04 -14.01
C ASN A 44 -0.63 -6.44 -13.68
N GLU A 45 -1.12 -7.46 -14.38
CA GLU A 45 -0.73 -8.84 -14.11
C GLU A 45 0.77 -9.10 -14.27
N THR A 46 1.47 -8.41 -15.18
CA THR A 46 2.91 -8.65 -15.40
C THR A 46 3.77 -8.11 -14.25
N MET A 47 3.21 -7.23 -13.42
CA MET A 47 3.87 -6.72 -12.21
C MET A 47 3.69 -7.62 -10.99
N LEU A 48 2.81 -8.63 -11.06
CA LEU A 48 2.59 -9.55 -9.95
C LEU A 48 3.86 -10.36 -9.64
N PRO A 49 4.15 -10.68 -8.37
CA PRO A 49 5.46 -11.22 -7.99
C PRO A 49 5.90 -12.49 -8.72
N TRP A 50 4.94 -13.38 -9.01
CA TRP A 50 5.20 -14.62 -9.75
C TRP A 50 5.32 -14.43 -11.27
N ASN A 51 4.85 -13.31 -11.81
CA ASN A 51 4.98 -12.99 -13.24
C ASN A 51 6.23 -12.14 -13.50
N SER A 52 6.54 -11.19 -12.62
CA SER A 52 7.71 -10.33 -12.70
C SER A 52 8.99 -11.01 -12.20
N GLY A 53 8.85 -12.02 -11.33
CA GLY A 53 9.97 -12.63 -10.61
C GLY A 53 10.58 -11.71 -9.56
N ARG A 54 9.90 -10.60 -9.22
CA ARG A 54 10.37 -9.59 -8.26
C ARG A 54 9.29 -9.29 -7.22
N PRO A 55 9.66 -8.92 -5.97
CA PRO A 55 8.71 -8.44 -4.97
C PRO A 55 7.88 -7.27 -5.51
N LEU A 56 6.59 -7.22 -5.15
CA LEU A 56 5.82 -5.99 -5.30
C LEU A 56 5.95 -5.17 -4.02
N LEU A 57 6.62 -4.02 -4.12
CA LEU A 57 6.86 -3.12 -3.00
C LEU A 57 5.85 -1.97 -3.03
N ILE A 58 5.13 -1.78 -1.93
CA ILE A 58 4.11 -0.75 -1.79
C ILE A 58 4.48 0.11 -0.58
N LYS A 59 4.85 1.37 -0.82
CA LYS A 59 5.03 2.34 0.25
C LYS A 59 3.67 2.92 0.60
N VAL A 60 3.28 2.83 1.86
CA VAL A 60 1.99 3.29 2.38
C VAL A 60 2.23 4.47 3.30
N TYR A 61 1.49 5.55 3.07
CA TYR A 61 1.52 6.77 3.87
C TYR A 61 0.26 6.83 4.73
N TRP A 62 0.45 6.88 6.04
CA TRP A 62 -0.60 7.00 7.03
C TRP A 62 -0.56 8.40 7.64
N MET A 63 -1.72 8.97 7.89
CA MET A 63 -1.88 10.17 8.73
C MET A 63 -2.62 9.79 10.00
N THR A 64 -2.20 10.29 11.15
CA THR A 64 -2.98 10.16 12.39
C THR A 64 -3.70 11.46 12.68
N GLY A 65 -5.03 11.38 12.79
CA GLY A 65 -5.83 12.50 13.28
C GLY A 65 -5.72 12.66 14.80
N ALA A 66 -6.29 13.74 15.34
CA ALA A 66 -6.34 14.06 16.79
C ALA A 66 -6.86 12.94 17.70
N HIS A 67 -7.63 11.98 17.16
CA HIS A 67 -8.11 10.81 17.92
C HIS A 67 -7.16 9.61 17.85
N ASN A 68 -5.92 9.78 17.41
CA ASN A 68 -4.92 8.72 17.19
C ASN A 68 -5.38 7.60 16.25
N VAL A 69 -6.39 7.88 15.40
CA VAL A 69 -6.84 6.96 14.35
C VAL A 69 -5.95 7.18 13.14
N ALA A 70 -5.20 6.14 12.76
CA ALA A 70 -4.44 6.13 11.52
C ALA A 70 -5.41 6.00 10.34
N GLN A 71 -5.32 6.95 9.40
CA GLN A 71 -6.04 6.95 8.14
C GLN A 71 -5.02 6.81 7.00
N LEU A 72 -5.38 6.05 5.98
CA LEU A 72 -4.57 5.96 4.78
C LEU A 72 -4.58 7.33 4.08
N LEU A 73 -3.41 7.98 4.01
CA LEU A 73 -3.23 9.22 3.27
C LEU A 73 -3.00 8.93 1.78
N GLY A 74 -2.27 7.87 1.49
CA GLY A 74 -1.98 7.43 0.13
C GLY A 74 -0.97 6.29 0.09
N PHE A 75 -0.60 5.87 -1.11
CA PHE A 75 0.43 4.85 -1.32
C PHE A 75 1.17 5.10 -2.64
N GLU A 76 2.31 4.44 -2.79
CA GLU A 76 3.17 4.49 -3.96
C GLU A 76 3.67 3.07 -4.25
N ILE A 77 3.59 2.65 -5.51
CA ILE A 77 4.18 1.40 -5.97
C ILE A 77 5.66 1.67 -6.22
N LEU A 78 6.53 1.05 -5.44
CA LEU A 78 7.97 1.19 -5.61
C LEU A 78 8.43 0.22 -6.71
N HIS A 79 8.96 0.79 -7.79
CA HIS A 79 9.61 0.01 -8.83
C HIS A 79 11.08 -0.18 -8.45
N GLU A 80 11.53 -1.41 -8.24
CA GLU A 80 12.96 -1.71 -8.23
C GLU A 80 13.50 -1.49 -9.65
N THR A 81 14.13 -0.34 -9.87
CA THR A 81 14.89 -0.01 -11.09
C THR A 81 16.07 -0.94 -11.27
#